data_AF-A0A0G0IEV2-F1
#
_entry.id   AF-A0A0G0IEV2-F1
#
_cell.length_a   1.000
_cell.length_b   1.000
_cell.length_c   1.000
_cell.angle_alpha   90.00
_cell.angle_beta   90.00
_cell.angle_gamma   90.00
#
_symmetry.space_group_name_H-M   'P 1'
#
loop_
_entity.id
_entity.type
_entity.pdbx_description
1 polymer ?
#
loop_
_entity_poly.entity_id
_entity_poly.type
_entity_poly.pdbx_seq_one_letter_code
_entity_poly.pdbx_strand_id
1 'polypeptide(L)'
;MAHVIIFFSSRYEVFAMKTNIKNLFVTFILLHLSFFSAFSMRISEISPACCSVEDFNSFKSTLLKEQIAGIESVGAHKVDVTTSYGRISVTEPVLQELFFSYALLRTKDIHQYGFVRYIHPEVEEYSRYVHSVNVWALLRLCNASIEEQIAGLLHDVSHTAFSHVGDYVYAGKAQEGKAYQDFIHKNFLQEMGVEDILKRHNYKLEDLDQAFHMLEQRSPHLCADRIEYTLYAGKLNIDPEANKPFLSNSDVESIVWSLHFDTQTRRWYFDSIQKAYKFARVSLYTTEHVVGAAWNHIVYNWMADAVIEAFKCGELSEHSFKYSYDKEIWNTLRLSKNPIISQSIEKIMTYPTCFKLCSEKEDCDCIVHTKFRGINPLVRVEGRNGTTSYKLLTEVHSAYKKEYIRVEKLIKNGWRVKFIGKCAQEPQNIRDVIS
;
A
#
# COMPACT_ATOMS: atom_id res chain seq x y z
N MET A 1 55.40 -12.33 22.90
CA MET A 1 55.79 -12.68 24.28
C MET A 1 56.83 -11.66 24.73
N ALA A 2 56.77 -10.99 25.87
CA ALA A 2 55.77 -10.91 26.92
C ALA A 2 56.05 -9.66 27.78
N HIS A 3 54.99 -9.14 28.41
CA HIS A 3 54.92 -8.28 29.61
C HIS A 3 55.47 -6.85 29.56
N VAL A 4 54.63 -5.89 29.97
CA VAL A 4 54.75 -5.13 31.23
C VAL A 4 53.44 -4.38 31.51
N ILE A 5 53.15 -4.29 32.81
CA ILE A 5 51.97 -3.82 33.55
C ILE A 5 52.01 -2.27 33.66
N ILE A 6 50.87 -1.60 33.91
CA ILE A 6 50.62 -0.60 35.00
C ILE A 6 49.54 0.47 34.68
N PHE A 7 48.49 0.43 35.53
CA PHE A 7 47.65 1.48 36.14
C PHE A 7 46.75 2.40 35.30
N PHE A 8 45.50 2.60 35.78
CA PHE A 8 45.10 3.88 36.38
C PHE A 8 43.95 3.73 37.39
N SER A 9 43.98 4.65 38.34
CA SER A 9 43.35 4.67 39.65
C SER A 9 41.91 5.21 39.71
N SER A 10 41.20 4.73 40.73
CA SER A 10 40.01 5.24 41.41
C SER A 10 39.77 6.76 41.41
N ARG A 11 38.48 7.14 41.35
CA ARG A 11 37.81 7.97 42.37
C ARG A 11 36.29 7.83 42.26
N TYR A 12 35.69 7.34 43.34
CA TYR A 12 34.27 7.44 43.66
C TYR A 12 34.03 8.77 44.40
N GLU A 13 32.96 9.48 44.07
CA GLU A 13 32.26 10.35 45.02
C GLU A 13 30.82 9.90 45.16
N VAL A 14 30.42 9.73 46.41
CA VAL A 14 29.10 9.32 46.87
C VAL A 14 28.29 10.59 47.12
N PHE A 15 27.10 10.71 46.54
CA PHE A 15 26.05 11.54 47.09
C PHE A 15 24.79 10.69 47.31
N ALA A 16 24.46 10.53 48.59
CA ALA A 16 23.26 9.84 49.04
C ALA A 16 22.02 10.68 48.70
N MET A 17 21.03 10.08 48.06
CA MET A 17 19.67 10.61 48.05
C MET A 17 18.66 9.51 48.38
N LYS A 18 17.78 9.88 49.31
CA LYS A 18 16.77 9.08 49.99
C LYS A 18 15.95 8.20 49.05
N THR A 19 15.87 6.93 49.42
CA THR A 19 14.92 5.94 48.93
C THR A 19 13.49 6.47 49.00
N ASN A 20 12.83 6.55 47.84
CA ASN A 20 11.38 6.63 47.74
C ASN A 20 10.92 5.43 46.91
N ILE A 21 10.32 4.46 47.59
CA ILE A 21 9.79 3.22 47.01
C ILE A 21 8.56 3.60 46.18
N LYS A 22 8.77 3.94 44.90
CA LYS A 22 7.71 3.99 43.88
C LYS A 22 8.20 3.97 42.42
N ASN A 23 9.51 3.91 42.16
CA ASN A 23 10.08 3.88 40.80
C ASN A 23 10.93 2.63 40.50
N LEU A 24 10.52 1.44 40.97
CA LEU A 24 11.25 0.18 40.68
C LEU A 24 10.77 -0.55 39.41
N PHE A 25 9.95 0.07 38.57
CA PHE A 25 9.36 -0.59 37.38
C PHE A 25 9.88 -0.09 36.03
N VAL A 26 10.77 0.92 35.99
CA VAL A 26 11.23 1.54 34.72
C VAL A 26 12.71 1.26 34.41
N THR A 27 13.43 0.50 35.23
CA THR A 27 14.86 0.18 35.00
C THR A 27 15.12 -1.28 34.61
N PHE A 28 14.08 -2.08 34.34
CA PHE A 28 14.23 -3.51 34.00
C PHE A 28 14.18 -3.83 32.49
N ILE A 29 14.01 -2.84 31.61
CA ILE A 29 13.90 -3.07 30.14
C ILE A 29 15.11 -2.55 29.33
N LEU A 30 16.08 -1.85 29.95
CA LEU A 30 17.24 -1.30 29.24
C LEU A 30 18.58 -2.04 29.49
N LEU A 31 18.54 -3.31 29.94
CA LEU A 31 19.75 -4.11 30.23
C LEU A 31 19.75 -5.53 29.63
N HIS A 32 18.99 -5.75 28.54
CA HIS A 32 18.99 -7.04 27.81
C HIS A 32 19.36 -6.95 26.31
N LEU A 33 20.01 -5.86 25.89
CA LEU A 33 20.51 -5.70 24.51
C LEU A 33 22.05 -5.70 24.41
N SER A 34 22.76 -6.39 25.31
CA SER A 34 24.23 -6.38 25.30
C SER A 34 24.88 -7.66 25.84
N PHE A 35 24.32 -8.84 25.60
CA PHE A 35 25.03 -10.10 25.90
C PHE A 35 24.50 -11.21 25.00
N PHE A 36 25.07 -11.36 23.81
CA PHE A 36 25.27 -12.65 23.11
C PHE A 36 26.15 -12.41 21.87
N SER A 37 27.43 -12.14 22.11
CA SER A 37 28.49 -12.16 21.10
C SER A 37 29.63 -13.05 21.58
N ALA A 38 29.36 -14.35 21.73
CA ALA A 38 30.37 -15.40 21.74
C ALA A 38 29.70 -16.78 21.84
N PHE A 39 29.42 -17.43 20.71
CA PHE A 39 29.54 -18.89 20.63
C PHE A 39 29.76 -19.28 19.17
N SER A 40 31.00 -19.67 18.88
CA SER A 40 31.39 -20.32 17.63
C SER A 40 30.99 -21.79 17.73
N MET A 41 30.03 -22.23 16.92
CA MET A 41 29.82 -23.65 16.64
C MET A 41 29.76 -23.85 15.12
N ARG A 42 30.46 -24.89 14.67
CA ARG A 42 30.70 -25.27 13.27
C ARG A 42 29.39 -25.52 12.52
N ILE A 43 29.23 -24.85 11.38
CA ILE A 43 28.17 -25.13 10.40
C ILE A 43 28.66 -26.27 9.51
N SER A 44 28.42 -27.49 9.95
CA SER A 44 28.37 -28.68 9.10
C SER A 44 27.48 -29.67 9.84
N GLU A 45 26.35 -30.05 9.25
CA GLU A 45 25.22 -30.83 9.84
C GLU A 45 24.01 -29.99 10.29
N ILE A 46 23.35 -29.30 9.35
CA ILE A 46 21.90 -29.10 9.42
C ILE A 46 21.31 -29.57 8.08
N SER A 47 20.62 -30.70 8.13
CA SER A 47 19.79 -31.25 7.06
C SER A 47 18.56 -30.36 6.82
N PRO A 48 18.04 -30.23 5.59
CA PRO A 48 16.86 -29.42 5.31
C PRO A 48 15.60 -30.13 5.81
N ALA A 49 15.23 -29.90 7.07
CA ALA A 49 13.94 -30.34 7.60
C ALA A 49 12.89 -29.27 7.31
N CYS A 50 11.84 -29.66 6.58
CA CYS A 50 10.58 -28.95 6.44
C CYS A 50 10.13 -28.29 7.75
N CYS A 51 9.86 -26.99 7.73
CA CYS A 51 9.09 -26.36 8.81
C CYS A 51 7.72 -27.06 8.90
N SER A 52 7.43 -27.62 10.06
CA SER A 52 6.13 -28.21 10.32
C SER A 52 5.08 -27.11 10.54
N VAL A 53 3.80 -27.43 10.35
CA VAL A 53 2.66 -26.54 10.64
C VAL A 53 2.67 -26.06 12.12
N GLU A 54 3.27 -26.83 13.02
CA GLU A 54 3.39 -26.52 14.45
C GLU A 54 4.41 -25.40 14.70
N ASP A 55 5.51 -25.35 13.93
CA ASP A 55 6.53 -24.30 14.03
C ASP A 55 5.97 -22.94 13.56
N PHE A 56 5.13 -22.96 12.51
CA PHE A 56 4.44 -21.77 12.01
C PHE A 56 3.42 -21.21 13.02
N ASN A 57 2.67 -22.08 13.69
CA ASN A 57 1.69 -21.68 14.71
C ASN A 57 2.36 -21.11 15.98
N SER A 58 3.51 -21.67 16.38
CA SER A 58 4.33 -21.18 17.49
C SER A 58 4.90 -19.79 17.21
N PHE A 59 5.41 -19.57 15.99
CA PHE A 59 5.90 -18.27 15.52
C PHE A 59 4.78 -17.22 15.49
N LYS A 60 3.60 -17.57 14.96
CA LYS A 60 2.41 -16.69 14.93
C LYS A 60 1.97 -16.26 16.34
N SER A 61 2.03 -17.17 17.32
CA SER A 61 1.71 -16.88 18.73
C SER A 61 2.71 -15.90 19.37
N THR A 62 3.99 -16.03 19.02
CA THR A 62 5.07 -15.23 19.60
C THR A 62 5.08 -13.81 19.01
N LEU A 63 4.87 -13.70 17.69
CA LEU A 63 4.72 -12.42 17.01
C LEU A 63 3.49 -11.64 17.50
N LEU A 64 2.36 -12.33 17.74
CA LEU A 64 1.16 -11.73 18.33
C LEU A 64 1.46 -11.14 19.72
N LYS A 65 2.22 -11.86 20.55
CA LYS A 65 2.57 -11.43 21.91
C LYS A 65 3.52 -10.23 21.92
N GLU A 66 4.46 -10.16 20.99
CA GLU A 66 5.41 -9.04 20.89
C GLU A 66 4.78 -7.78 20.28
N GLN A 67 3.83 -7.92 19.34
CA GLN A 67 3.12 -6.77 18.74
C GLN A 67 2.10 -6.11 19.66
N ILE A 68 1.64 -6.81 20.71
CA ILE A 68 0.72 -6.27 21.74
C ILE A 68 1.44 -5.29 22.69
N ALA A 69 2.78 -5.28 22.73
CA ALA A 69 3.55 -4.43 23.65
C ALA A 69 3.45 -2.91 23.39
N GLY A 70 2.78 -2.48 22.31
CA GLY A 70 2.59 -1.07 21.96
C GLY A 70 1.24 -0.45 22.36
N ILE A 71 0.34 -1.16 23.04
CA ILE A 71 -0.99 -0.66 23.40
C ILE A 71 -1.30 -1.05 24.86
N GLU A 72 -1.41 -0.05 25.74
CA GLU A 72 -1.73 -0.23 27.16
C GLU A 72 -3.09 -0.93 27.34
N SER A 73 -3.14 -1.92 28.23
CA SER A 73 -4.29 -2.81 28.39
C SER A 73 -5.35 -2.29 29.37
N VAL A 74 -6.60 -2.32 28.89
CA VAL A 74 -7.84 -2.79 29.55
C VAL A 74 -8.54 -1.88 30.57
N GLY A 75 -9.63 -1.28 30.07
CA GLY A 75 -10.83 -0.89 30.80
C GLY A 75 -11.96 -0.56 29.81
N ALA A 76 -12.95 -1.45 29.69
CA ALA A 76 -14.08 -1.44 28.75
C ALA A 76 -13.72 -1.60 27.25
N HIS A 77 -14.03 -2.80 26.71
CA HIS A 77 -13.85 -3.31 25.32
C HIS A 77 -13.86 -2.27 24.19
N LYS A 78 -12.76 -1.56 24.01
CA LYS A 78 -12.62 -0.52 23.00
C LYS A 78 -11.18 -0.49 22.50
N VAL A 79 -11.00 -0.48 21.17
CA VAL A 79 -9.70 -0.33 20.52
C VAL A 79 -9.69 1.05 19.87
N ASP A 80 -8.75 1.90 20.26
CA ASP A 80 -8.57 3.20 19.62
C ASP A 80 -7.58 3.07 18.45
N VAL A 81 -8.07 3.34 17.24
CA VAL A 81 -7.30 3.27 15.99
C VAL A 81 -6.93 4.69 15.56
N THR A 82 -5.64 4.91 15.29
CA THR A 82 -5.17 6.20 14.77
C THR A 82 -5.21 6.18 13.25
N THR A 83 -5.90 7.15 12.66
CA THR A 83 -6.13 7.29 11.21
C THR A 83 -5.66 8.67 10.75
N SER A 84 -5.66 8.91 9.43
CA SER A 84 -5.43 10.28 8.92
C SER A 84 -6.55 11.26 9.23
N TYR A 85 -7.71 10.77 9.64
CA TYR A 85 -8.88 11.60 9.98
C TYR A 85 -9.06 11.76 11.50
N GLY A 86 -8.05 11.36 12.28
CA GLY A 86 -8.05 11.40 13.74
C GLY A 86 -8.15 10.02 14.37
N ARG A 87 -8.31 10.01 15.69
CA ARG A 87 -8.43 8.78 16.48
C ARG A 87 -9.90 8.34 16.48
N ILE A 88 -10.14 7.11 16.01
CA ILE A 88 -11.47 6.52 15.96
C ILE A 88 -11.53 5.31 16.88
N SER A 89 -12.62 5.23 17.59
CA SER A 89 -12.90 4.26 18.62
C SER A 89 -13.70 3.08 18.09
N VAL A 90 -13.16 1.87 18.22
CA VAL A 90 -13.76 0.63 17.75
C VAL A 90 -14.31 -0.15 18.94
N THR A 91 -15.62 -0.37 18.96
CA THR A 91 -16.31 -1.10 20.04
C THR A 91 -16.88 -2.43 19.59
N GLU A 92 -16.99 -2.64 18.29
CA GLU A 92 -17.53 -3.85 17.68
C GLU A 92 -16.52 -4.99 17.77
N PRO A 93 -16.83 -6.10 18.47
CA PRO A 93 -15.87 -7.18 18.72
C PRO A 93 -15.25 -7.78 17.45
N VAL A 94 -16.04 -7.90 16.37
CA VAL A 94 -15.56 -8.38 15.07
C VAL A 94 -14.46 -7.48 14.49
N LEU A 95 -14.66 -6.16 14.52
CA LEU A 95 -13.67 -5.20 14.02
C LEU A 95 -12.44 -5.21 14.92
N GLN A 96 -12.62 -5.24 16.24
CA GLN A 96 -11.51 -5.35 17.18
C GLN A 96 -10.60 -6.52 16.85
N GLU A 97 -11.16 -7.71 16.61
CA GLU A 97 -10.38 -8.89 16.26
C GLU A 97 -9.75 -8.80 14.87
N LEU A 98 -10.47 -8.26 13.88
CA LEU A 98 -9.97 -8.08 12.52
C LEU A 98 -8.79 -7.10 12.44
N PHE A 99 -8.79 -6.04 13.25
CA PHE A 99 -7.65 -5.10 13.34
C PHE A 99 -6.34 -5.77 13.76
N PHE A 100 -6.43 -6.89 14.48
CA PHE A 100 -5.28 -7.70 14.91
C PHE A 100 -5.14 -9.01 14.12
N SER A 101 -5.91 -9.18 13.04
CA SER A 101 -5.78 -10.35 12.18
C SER A 101 -4.43 -10.35 11.45
N TYR A 102 -3.84 -11.52 11.27
CA TYR A 102 -2.61 -11.67 10.48
C TYR A 102 -2.80 -11.21 9.03
N ALA A 103 -4.00 -11.44 8.46
CA ALA A 103 -4.37 -10.99 7.12
C ALA A 103 -4.17 -9.47 6.94
N LEU A 104 -4.65 -8.69 7.90
CA LEU A 104 -4.48 -7.24 7.89
C LEU A 104 -3.08 -6.83 8.31
N LEU A 105 -2.53 -7.38 9.40
CA LEU A 105 -1.26 -6.89 9.95
C LEU A 105 -0.07 -7.06 9.00
N ARG A 106 -0.06 -8.11 8.16
CA ARG A 106 1.02 -8.28 7.17
C ARG A 106 1.06 -7.15 6.13
N THR A 107 -0.07 -6.47 5.87
CA THR A 107 -0.12 -5.41 4.85
C THR A 107 0.63 -4.15 5.29
N LYS A 108 1.15 -4.11 6.53
CA LYS A 108 2.10 -3.10 6.98
C LYS A 108 3.39 -3.12 6.17
N ASP A 109 3.80 -4.30 5.73
CA ASP A 109 5.05 -4.54 4.99
C ASP A 109 4.83 -4.70 3.47
N ILE A 110 3.64 -4.31 2.98
CA ILE A 110 3.29 -4.28 1.55
C ILE A 110 3.01 -2.83 1.16
N HIS A 111 3.84 -2.27 0.28
CA HIS A 111 3.73 -0.87 -0.14
C HIS A 111 2.61 -0.70 -1.17
N GLN A 112 1.83 0.37 -1.04
CA GLN A 112 0.72 0.73 -1.94
C GLN A 112 1.19 0.83 -3.39
N TYR A 113 2.31 1.54 -3.60
CA TYR A 113 2.93 1.74 -4.92
C TYR A 113 4.02 0.70 -5.22
N GLY A 114 3.95 -0.47 -4.58
CA GLY A 114 4.82 -1.61 -4.82
C GLY A 114 6.29 -1.31 -4.56
N PHE A 115 7.16 -1.85 -5.42
CA PHE A 115 8.61 -1.77 -5.21
C PHE A 115 9.21 -0.36 -5.46
N VAL A 116 8.41 0.63 -5.87
CA VAL A 116 8.88 1.99 -6.19
C VAL A 116 9.68 2.59 -5.02
N ARG A 117 9.27 2.32 -3.78
CA ARG A 117 9.97 2.82 -2.58
C ARG A 117 11.39 2.26 -2.40
N TYR A 118 11.70 1.13 -3.02
CA TYR A 118 13.04 0.54 -2.99
C TYR A 118 13.99 1.17 -4.01
N ILE A 119 13.45 1.73 -5.10
CA ILE A 119 14.23 2.45 -6.11
C ILE A 119 14.25 3.97 -5.89
N HIS A 120 13.24 4.50 -5.18
CA HIS A 120 13.11 5.91 -4.77
C HIS A 120 12.92 6.02 -3.27
N PRO A 121 14.00 5.92 -2.48
CA PRO A 121 13.90 5.96 -1.03
C PRO A 121 13.46 7.32 -0.46
N GLU A 122 13.50 8.37 -1.26
CA GLU A 122 12.98 9.71 -0.98
C GLU A 122 11.45 9.80 -1.00
N VAL A 123 10.77 8.87 -1.67
CA VAL A 123 9.31 8.80 -1.67
C VAL A 123 8.82 8.39 -0.28
N GLU A 124 7.76 9.04 0.19
CA GLU A 124 7.20 8.75 1.51
C GLU A 124 6.58 7.34 1.56
N GLU A 125 6.73 6.68 2.71
CA GLU A 125 6.23 5.33 2.91
C GLU A 125 4.70 5.33 2.98
N TYR A 126 4.09 4.46 2.19
CA TYR A 126 2.64 4.26 2.20
C TYR A 126 2.32 2.78 2.00
N SER A 127 1.81 2.14 3.05
CA SER A 127 1.49 0.71 3.04
C SER A 127 0.00 0.45 2.83
N ARG A 128 -0.31 -0.74 2.32
CA ARG A 128 -1.68 -1.25 2.16
C ARG A 128 -2.42 -1.27 3.50
N TYR A 129 -1.72 -1.45 4.64
CA TYR A 129 -2.32 -1.32 5.96
C TYR A 129 -2.88 0.09 6.21
N VAL A 130 -2.07 1.12 5.98
CA VAL A 130 -2.50 2.52 6.18
C VAL A 130 -3.71 2.82 5.29
N HIS A 131 -3.65 2.38 4.03
CA HIS A 131 -4.75 2.50 3.08
C HIS A 131 -6.04 1.85 3.62
N SER A 132 -6.02 0.55 3.93
CA SER A 132 -7.21 -0.17 4.40
C SER A 132 -7.80 0.40 5.69
N VAL A 133 -6.94 0.84 6.63
CA VAL A 133 -7.38 1.48 7.88
C VAL A 133 -8.09 2.81 7.59
N ASN A 134 -7.60 3.61 6.66
CA ASN A 134 -8.25 4.88 6.32
C ASN A 134 -9.50 4.70 5.46
N VAL A 135 -9.56 3.67 4.60
CA VAL A 135 -10.79 3.32 3.88
C VAL A 135 -11.89 2.95 4.88
N TRP A 136 -11.57 2.09 5.85
CA TRP A 136 -12.46 1.79 6.96
C TRP A 136 -12.90 3.07 7.71
N ALA A 137 -11.95 3.97 7.98
CA ALA A 137 -12.23 5.22 8.68
C ALA A 137 -13.19 6.14 7.91
N LEU A 138 -13.03 6.28 6.59
CA LEU A 138 -13.96 7.04 5.74
C LEU A 138 -15.36 6.44 5.78
N LEU A 139 -15.47 5.12 5.65
CA LEU A 139 -16.75 4.41 5.74
C LEU A 139 -17.42 4.62 7.10
N ARG A 140 -16.64 4.54 8.18
CA ARG A 140 -17.12 4.81 9.55
C ARG A 140 -17.64 6.24 9.70
N LEU A 141 -16.90 7.23 9.22
CA LEU A 141 -17.28 8.65 9.29
C LEU A 141 -18.57 8.94 8.49
N CYS A 142 -18.86 8.15 7.47
CA CYS A 142 -20.09 8.24 6.68
C CYS A 142 -21.21 7.30 7.17
N ASN A 143 -21.08 6.71 8.36
CA ASN A 143 -22.06 5.80 8.96
C ASN A 143 -22.40 4.58 8.09
N ALA A 144 -21.41 4.03 7.39
CA ALA A 144 -21.56 2.76 6.67
C ALA A 144 -21.95 1.62 7.64
N SER A 145 -22.58 0.56 7.12
CA SER A 145 -22.91 -0.61 7.94
C SER A 145 -21.64 -1.30 8.46
N ILE A 146 -21.78 -2.15 9.48
CA ILE A 146 -20.62 -2.90 10.01
C ILE A 146 -20.06 -3.84 8.95
N GLU A 147 -20.90 -4.46 8.13
CA GLU A 147 -20.49 -5.32 7.01
C GLU A 147 -19.68 -4.54 5.97
N GLU A 148 -20.13 -3.34 5.60
CA GLU A 148 -19.40 -2.48 4.65
C GLU A 148 -18.07 -1.99 5.25
N GLN A 149 -18.03 -1.70 6.56
CA GLN A 149 -16.79 -1.39 7.27
C GLN A 149 -15.82 -2.58 7.30
N ILE A 150 -16.30 -3.80 7.55
CA ILE A 150 -15.49 -5.02 7.50
C ILE A 150 -14.93 -5.23 6.09
N ALA A 151 -15.79 -5.13 5.07
CA ALA A 151 -15.39 -5.24 3.67
C ALA A 151 -14.33 -4.19 3.32
N GLY A 152 -14.51 -2.94 3.74
CA GLY A 152 -13.53 -1.88 3.48
C GLY A 152 -12.21 -2.05 4.23
N LEU A 153 -12.23 -2.58 5.46
CA LEU A 153 -11.00 -2.91 6.19
C LEU A 153 -10.21 -4.03 5.51
N LEU A 154 -10.90 -4.96 4.85
CA LEU A 154 -10.30 -6.16 4.30
C LEU A 154 -10.06 -6.10 2.78
N HIS A 155 -10.65 -5.16 2.03
CA HIS A 155 -10.73 -5.21 0.56
C HIS A 155 -9.40 -5.44 -0.17
N ASP A 156 -8.30 -4.97 0.42
CA ASP A 156 -6.95 -4.99 -0.14
C ASP A 156 -6.01 -6.01 0.52
N VAL A 157 -6.51 -6.81 1.47
CA VAL A 157 -5.66 -7.77 2.18
C VAL A 157 -5.16 -8.87 1.26
N SER A 158 -5.70 -9.10 0.06
CA SER A 158 -5.20 -10.11 -0.87
C SER A 158 -4.09 -9.62 -1.80
N HIS A 159 -3.67 -8.36 -1.72
CA HIS A 159 -2.55 -7.89 -2.52
C HIS A 159 -1.29 -8.73 -2.30
N THR A 160 -0.63 -9.12 -3.39
CA THR A 160 0.65 -9.83 -3.35
C THR A 160 1.78 -8.90 -2.90
N ALA A 161 2.97 -9.45 -2.69
CA ALA A 161 4.16 -8.62 -2.61
C ALA A 161 4.27 -7.70 -3.84
N PHE A 162 4.66 -6.46 -3.58
CA PHE A 162 4.69 -5.34 -4.51
C PHE A 162 3.34 -4.98 -5.14
N SER A 163 2.22 -5.27 -4.47
CA SER A 163 0.90 -4.77 -4.83
C SER A 163 0.47 -5.18 -6.25
N HIS A 164 0.47 -4.24 -7.21
CA HIS A 164 -0.01 -4.48 -8.58
C HIS A 164 0.99 -5.23 -9.45
N VAL A 165 2.23 -5.51 -9.00
CA VAL A 165 3.14 -6.40 -9.74
C VAL A 165 2.50 -7.78 -9.96
N GLY A 166 1.65 -8.25 -9.03
CA GLY A 166 0.88 -9.48 -9.19
C GLY A 166 0.01 -9.49 -10.45
N ASP A 167 -0.53 -8.35 -10.88
CA ASP A 167 -1.34 -8.24 -12.10
C ASP A 167 -0.50 -8.53 -13.36
N TYR A 168 0.78 -8.17 -13.34
CA TYR A 168 1.72 -8.43 -14.44
C TYR A 168 2.26 -9.85 -14.41
N VAL A 169 2.58 -10.37 -13.21
CA VAL A 169 3.08 -11.74 -13.02
C VAL A 169 2.03 -12.77 -13.44
N TYR A 170 0.75 -12.48 -13.15
CA TYR A 170 -0.38 -13.36 -13.42
C TYR A 170 -1.28 -12.85 -14.55
N ALA A 171 -0.73 -12.03 -15.46
CA ALA A 171 -1.47 -11.52 -16.61
C ALA A 171 -2.18 -12.66 -17.36
N GLY A 172 -3.47 -12.49 -17.63
CA GLY A 172 -4.34 -13.49 -18.27
C GLY A 172 -4.95 -14.55 -17.33
N LYS A 173 -4.60 -14.56 -16.03
CA LYS A 173 -5.26 -15.44 -15.04
C LYS A 173 -6.50 -14.80 -14.39
N ALA A 174 -6.53 -13.48 -14.28
CA ALA A 174 -7.69 -12.75 -13.75
C ALA A 174 -8.81 -12.63 -14.80
N GLN A 175 -10.05 -12.46 -14.35
CA GLN A 175 -11.16 -12.08 -15.23
C GLN A 175 -10.83 -10.75 -15.93
N GLU A 176 -11.24 -10.59 -17.19
CA GLU A 176 -11.03 -9.35 -17.94
C GLU A 176 -11.51 -8.13 -17.13
N GLY A 177 -10.60 -7.17 -16.92
CA GLY A 177 -10.90 -5.92 -16.23
C GLY A 177 -10.94 -5.99 -14.70
N LYS A 178 -10.42 -7.05 -14.07
CA LYS A 178 -10.19 -7.14 -12.61
C LYS A 178 -8.71 -7.31 -12.27
N ALA A 179 -8.31 -6.81 -11.11
CA ALA A 179 -6.96 -7.05 -10.59
C ALA A 179 -6.84 -8.52 -10.15
N TYR A 180 -5.61 -9.06 -10.15
CA TYR A 180 -5.33 -10.41 -9.67
C TYR A 180 -5.74 -10.59 -8.21
N GLN A 181 -5.57 -9.53 -7.42
CA GLN A 181 -5.92 -9.50 -6.00
C GLN A 181 -7.43 -9.81 -5.78
N ASP A 182 -8.32 -9.24 -6.60
CA ASP A 182 -9.77 -9.46 -6.54
C ASP A 182 -10.11 -10.92 -6.84
N PHE A 183 -9.38 -11.52 -7.78
CA PHE A 183 -9.59 -12.90 -8.21
C PHE A 183 -9.27 -13.91 -7.10
N ILE A 184 -8.24 -13.65 -6.29
CA ILE A 184 -7.86 -14.55 -5.19
C ILE A 184 -8.48 -14.18 -3.85
N HIS A 185 -9.16 -13.03 -3.74
CA HIS A 185 -9.59 -12.44 -2.47
C HIS A 185 -10.34 -13.41 -1.56
N LYS A 186 -11.37 -14.10 -2.07
CA LYS A 186 -12.17 -15.05 -1.27
C LYS A 186 -11.30 -16.18 -0.72
N ASN A 187 -10.52 -16.85 -1.57
CA ASN A 187 -9.63 -17.94 -1.15
C ASN A 187 -8.57 -17.44 -0.15
N PHE A 188 -8.04 -16.24 -0.38
CA PHE A 188 -7.08 -15.61 0.51
C PHE A 188 -7.66 -15.39 1.92
N LEU A 189 -8.89 -14.87 2.03
CA LEU A 189 -9.55 -14.69 3.33
C LEU A 189 -9.72 -16.00 4.09
N GLN A 190 -10.00 -17.10 3.38
CA GLN A 190 -10.13 -18.43 3.97
C GLN A 190 -8.79 -18.96 4.48
N GLU A 191 -7.77 -18.94 3.63
CA GLU A 191 -6.43 -19.43 3.98
C GLU A 191 -5.78 -18.64 5.12
N MET A 192 -6.11 -17.35 5.23
CA MET A 192 -5.59 -16.47 6.27
C MET A 192 -6.39 -16.50 7.57
N GLY A 193 -7.40 -17.37 7.67
CA GLY A 193 -8.21 -17.57 8.88
C GLY A 193 -9.20 -16.45 9.17
N VAL A 194 -9.51 -15.59 8.19
CA VAL A 194 -10.48 -14.51 8.36
C VAL A 194 -11.90 -15.06 8.46
N GLU A 195 -12.22 -16.11 7.70
CA GLU A 195 -13.52 -16.79 7.78
C GLU A 195 -13.84 -17.26 9.20
N ASP A 196 -12.85 -17.78 9.93
CA ASP A 196 -13.03 -18.23 11.31
C ASP A 196 -13.24 -17.06 12.28
N ILE A 197 -12.58 -15.92 12.05
CA ILE A 197 -12.83 -14.68 12.81
C ILE A 197 -14.29 -14.25 12.61
N LEU A 198 -14.75 -14.16 11.36
CA LEU A 198 -16.12 -13.76 11.04
C LEU A 198 -17.15 -14.68 11.71
N LYS A 199 -16.95 -16.01 11.63
CA LYS A 199 -17.84 -17.01 12.24
C LYS A 199 -17.99 -16.84 13.76
N ARG A 200 -16.90 -16.52 14.48
CA ARG A 200 -16.95 -16.26 15.93
C ARG A 200 -17.86 -15.11 16.31
N HIS A 201 -18.06 -14.16 15.39
CA HIS A 201 -18.90 -12.98 15.57
C HIS A 201 -20.22 -13.04 14.81
N ASN A 202 -20.63 -14.22 14.35
CA ASN A 202 -21.87 -14.46 13.59
C ASN A 202 -21.93 -13.80 12.20
N TYR A 203 -20.78 -13.57 11.58
CA TYR A 203 -20.66 -13.17 10.17
C TYR A 203 -20.21 -14.34 9.29
N LYS A 204 -20.49 -14.24 8.00
CA LYS A 204 -20.05 -15.14 6.94
C LYS A 204 -19.27 -14.35 5.89
N LEU A 205 -18.44 -15.03 5.10
CA LEU A 205 -17.74 -14.38 3.99
C LEU A 205 -18.72 -13.82 2.96
N GLU A 206 -19.86 -14.49 2.75
CA GLU A 206 -20.91 -14.05 1.85
C GLU A 206 -21.53 -12.71 2.27
N ASP A 207 -21.48 -12.36 3.56
CA ASP A 207 -21.94 -11.06 4.04
C ASP A 207 -21.05 -9.91 3.54
N LEU A 208 -19.83 -10.22 3.08
CA LEU A 208 -18.87 -9.27 2.53
C LEU A 208 -18.95 -9.12 1.00
N ASP A 209 -19.72 -9.98 0.31
CA ASP A 209 -19.88 -9.98 -1.16
C ASP A 209 -21.10 -9.16 -1.62
N GLN A 210 -21.55 -8.23 -0.77
CA GLN A 210 -22.69 -7.37 -1.07
C GLN A 210 -22.27 -6.17 -1.93
N ALA A 211 -23.26 -5.55 -2.58
CA ALA A 211 -23.05 -4.30 -3.33
C ALA A 211 -22.85 -3.10 -2.37
N PHE A 212 -21.64 -2.98 -1.83
CA PHE A 212 -21.22 -1.90 -0.94
C PHE A 212 -20.86 -0.63 -1.72
N HIS A 213 -21.86 0.21 -1.92
CA HIS A 213 -21.75 1.40 -2.76
C HIS A 213 -20.91 2.53 -2.17
N MET A 214 -20.70 2.59 -0.85
CA MET A 214 -19.74 3.52 -0.29
C MET A 214 -18.32 3.03 -0.58
N LEU A 215 -18.06 1.73 -0.36
CA LEU A 215 -16.75 1.11 -0.55
C LEU A 215 -16.27 1.13 -1.99
N GLU A 216 -17.08 0.60 -2.92
CA GLU A 216 -16.69 0.40 -4.32
C GLU A 216 -17.78 0.87 -5.30
N GLN A 217 -17.36 1.52 -6.39
CA GLN A 217 -18.24 1.94 -7.48
C GLN A 217 -17.51 1.80 -8.81
N ARG A 218 -18.25 1.57 -9.90
CA ARG A 218 -17.63 1.59 -11.22
C ARG A 218 -17.04 2.98 -11.52
N SER A 219 -15.77 3.01 -11.93
CA SER A 219 -15.13 4.21 -12.47
C SER A 219 -15.99 4.82 -13.60
N PRO A 220 -16.17 6.16 -13.66
CA PRO A 220 -15.46 7.21 -12.92
C PRO A 220 -16.14 7.69 -11.62
N HIS A 221 -17.25 7.09 -11.19
CA HIS A 221 -17.96 7.51 -9.96
C HIS A 221 -17.08 7.31 -8.75
N LEU A 222 -17.07 8.19 -7.75
CA LEU A 222 -16.25 8.02 -6.55
C LEU A 222 -16.64 6.79 -5.71
N CYS A 223 -15.67 6.25 -4.97
CA CYS A 223 -15.83 5.23 -3.93
C CYS A 223 -14.77 5.45 -2.84
N ALA A 224 -14.92 4.83 -1.67
CA ALA A 224 -14.06 5.07 -0.51
C ALA A 224 -12.59 4.73 -0.79
N ASP A 225 -12.31 3.63 -1.50
CA ASP A 225 -10.96 3.26 -1.96
C ASP A 225 -10.33 4.41 -2.76
N ARG A 226 -11.00 4.84 -3.84
CA ARG A 226 -10.48 5.88 -4.75
C ARG A 226 -10.41 7.26 -4.12
N ILE A 227 -11.28 7.55 -3.15
CA ILE A 227 -11.19 8.77 -2.35
C ILE A 227 -9.93 8.74 -1.50
N GLU A 228 -9.71 7.65 -0.77
CA GLU A 228 -8.63 7.51 0.18
C GLU A 228 -7.28 7.62 -0.52
N TYR A 229 -7.01 6.75 -1.52
CA TYR A 229 -5.67 6.73 -2.11
C TYR A 229 -5.37 8.03 -2.86
N THR A 230 -6.40 8.73 -3.36
CA THR A 230 -6.22 10.01 -4.05
C THR A 230 -5.88 11.12 -3.05
N LEU A 231 -6.54 11.14 -1.89
CA LEU A 231 -6.20 12.08 -0.81
C LEU A 231 -4.76 11.83 -0.33
N TYR A 232 -4.40 10.57 -0.12
CA TYR A 232 -3.08 10.19 0.34
C TYR A 232 -1.99 10.45 -0.69
N ALA A 233 -2.23 10.14 -1.96
CA ALA A 233 -1.33 10.50 -3.04
C ALA A 233 -1.08 12.01 -3.11
N GLY A 234 -2.08 12.83 -2.76
CA GLY A 234 -1.91 14.28 -2.71
C GLY A 234 -1.18 14.76 -1.45
N LYS A 235 -1.38 14.09 -0.32
CA LYS A 235 -0.75 14.39 0.97
C LYS A 235 0.71 13.99 1.02
N LEU A 236 1.07 12.92 0.33
CA LEU A 236 2.41 12.35 0.32
C LEU A 236 3.21 12.83 -0.89
N ASN A 237 4.53 12.81 -0.78
CA ASN A 237 5.41 12.99 -1.94
C ASN A 237 5.65 11.64 -2.63
N ILE A 238 4.76 11.27 -3.57
CA ILE A 238 4.78 9.96 -4.25
C ILE A 238 5.42 9.98 -5.65
N ASP A 239 5.69 11.18 -6.15
CA ASP A 239 6.40 11.39 -7.41
C ASP A 239 7.88 11.62 -7.09
N PRO A 240 8.78 10.74 -7.57
CA PRO A 240 10.22 10.90 -7.37
C PRO A 240 10.80 12.24 -7.86
N GLU A 241 10.15 12.89 -8.82
CA GLU A 241 10.58 14.17 -9.38
C GLU A 241 9.93 15.38 -8.66
N ALA A 242 8.91 15.15 -7.84
CA ALA A 242 8.25 16.21 -7.11
C ALA A 242 9.03 16.59 -5.84
N ASN A 243 9.14 17.90 -5.59
CA ASN A 243 9.84 18.45 -4.44
C ASN A 243 8.94 18.71 -3.21
N LYS A 244 7.63 18.47 -3.33
CA LYS A 244 6.65 18.68 -2.23
C LYS A 244 5.30 18.01 -2.51
N PRO A 245 4.53 17.67 -1.45
CA PRO A 245 3.15 17.24 -1.58
C PRO A 245 2.22 18.24 -2.28
N PHE A 246 1.14 17.74 -2.87
CA PHE A 246 0.08 18.55 -3.51
C PHE A 246 -0.90 19.15 -2.51
N LEU A 247 -1.11 18.47 -1.38
CA LEU A 247 -2.08 18.80 -0.36
C LEU A 247 -1.37 18.93 0.98
N SER A 248 -1.65 20.03 1.69
CA SER A 248 -1.31 20.16 3.11
C SER A 248 -2.29 19.34 3.98
N ASN A 249 -1.96 19.12 5.25
CA ASN A 249 -2.88 18.49 6.19
C ASN A 249 -4.23 19.24 6.29
N SER A 250 -4.19 20.58 6.30
CA SER A 250 -5.42 21.40 6.30
C SER A 250 -6.24 21.24 5.02
N ASP A 251 -5.59 20.95 3.89
CA ASP A 251 -6.30 20.69 2.64
C ASP A 251 -7.03 19.35 2.69
N VAL A 252 -6.36 18.31 3.16
CA VAL A 252 -6.96 16.97 3.33
C VAL A 252 -8.17 17.06 4.24
N GLU A 253 -8.02 17.67 5.42
CA GLU A 253 -9.12 17.87 6.36
C GLU A 253 -10.29 18.64 5.71
N SER A 254 -10.00 19.78 5.07
CA SER A 254 -11.02 20.60 4.41
C SER A 254 -11.77 19.84 3.30
N ILE A 255 -11.06 19.01 2.51
CA ILE A 255 -11.63 18.18 1.45
C ILE A 255 -12.54 17.11 2.04
N VAL A 256 -12.08 16.39 3.06
CA VAL A 256 -12.86 15.35 3.75
C VAL A 256 -14.15 15.94 4.32
N TRP A 257 -14.08 17.10 4.96
CA TRP A 257 -15.28 17.79 5.49
C TRP A 257 -16.30 18.21 4.42
N SER A 258 -15.88 18.33 3.15
CA SER A 258 -16.79 18.63 2.04
C SER A 258 -17.34 17.42 1.33
N LEU A 259 -16.87 16.22 1.68
CA LEU A 259 -17.25 14.99 1.05
C LEU A 259 -18.45 14.38 1.77
N HIS A 260 -19.46 13.99 1.00
CA HIS A 260 -20.71 13.43 1.50
C HIS A 260 -21.12 12.23 0.66
N PHE A 261 -21.93 11.34 1.25
CA PHE A 261 -22.57 10.24 0.54
C PHE A 261 -24.10 10.41 0.60
N ASP A 262 -24.75 10.46 -0.55
CA ASP A 262 -26.20 10.46 -0.66
C ASP A 262 -26.71 9.01 -0.65
N THR A 263 -27.43 8.61 0.40
CA THR A 263 -27.95 7.24 0.55
C THR A 263 -29.09 6.91 -0.41
N GLN A 264 -29.81 7.92 -0.92
CA GLN A 264 -30.91 7.72 -1.87
C GLN A 264 -30.36 7.47 -3.27
N THR A 265 -29.42 8.31 -3.71
CA THR A 265 -28.80 8.17 -5.04
C THR A 265 -27.60 7.21 -5.04
N ARG A 266 -27.10 6.82 -3.86
CA ARG A 266 -25.93 5.95 -3.64
C ARG A 266 -24.66 6.53 -4.27
N ARG A 267 -24.47 7.84 -4.16
CA ARG A 267 -23.36 8.56 -4.78
C ARG A 267 -22.63 9.46 -3.79
N TRP A 268 -21.32 9.41 -3.90
CA TRP A 268 -20.43 10.39 -3.29
C TRP A 268 -20.51 11.73 -4.04
N TYR A 269 -20.52 12.83 -3.30
CA TYR A 269 -20.48 14.18 -3.87
C TYR A 269 -19.71 15.13 -2.94
N PHE A 270 -19.24 16.23 -3.52
CA PHE A 270 -18.68 17.36 -2.78
C PHE A 270 -19.71 18.48 -2.62
N ASP A 271 -19.73 19.15 -1.48
CA ASP A 271 -20.52 20.38 -1.30
C ASP A 271 -19.82 21.66 -1.79
N SER A 272 -18.58 21.53 -2.28
CA SER A 272 -17.75 22.66 -2.73
C SER A 272 -17.01 22.34 -4.03
N ILE A 273 -17.25 23.15 -5.06
CA ILE A 273 -16.55 23.06 -6.35
C ILE A 273 -15.03 23.20 -6.18
N GLN A 274 -14.58 24.11 -5.31
CA GLN A 274 -13.15 24.39 -5.11
C GLN A 274 -12.44 23.19 -4.47
N LYS A 275 -13.06 22.57 -3.46
CA LYS A 275 -12.50 21.40 -2.77
C LYS A 275 -12.52 20.17 -3.68
N ALA A 276 -13.61 19.96 -4.42
CA ALA A 276 -13.70 18.92 -5.45
C ALA A 276 -12.59 19.08 -6.50
N TYR A 277 -12.34 20.31 -6.98
CA TYR A 277 -11.26 20.60 -7.92
C TYR A 277 -9.88 20.30 -7.33
N LYS A 278 -9.62 20.74 -6.10
CA LYS A 278 -8.33 20.51 -5.43
C LYS A 278 -8.05 19.03 -5.21
N PHE A 279 -9.07 18.25 -4.90
CA PHE A 279 -8.99 16.79 -4.81
C PHE A 279 -8.78 16.15 -6.20
N ALA A 280 -9.66 16.44 -7.16
CA ALA A 280 -9.68 15.72 -8.43
C ALA A 280 -8.42 15.97 -9.29
N ARG A 281 -7.79 17.14 -9.18
CA ARG A 281 -6.52 17.41 -9.88
C ARG A 281 -5.36 16.50 -9.43
N VAL A 282 -5.41 15.96 -8.22
CA VAL A 282 -4.40 14.98 -7.76
C VAL A 282 -4.47 13.74 -8.64
N SER A 283 -5.67 13.21 -8.90
CA SER A 283 -5.85 12.02 -9.74
C SER A 283 -5.34 12.21 -11.18
N LEU A 284 -5.51 13.41 -11.75
CA LEU A 284 -4.97 13.73 -13.08
C LEU A 284 -3.44 13.75 -13.07
N TYR A 285 -2.85 14.41 -12.07
CA TYR A 285 -1.41 14.46 -11.91
C TYR A 285 -0.81 13.06 -11.76
N THR A 286 -1.35 12.25 -10.84
CA THR A 286 -0.81 10.91 -10.58
C THR A 286 -1.00 10.00 -11.79
N THR A 287 -2.09 10.14 -12.54
CA THR A 287 -2.31 9.42 -13.79
C THR A 287 -1.22 9.73 -14.83
N GLU A 288 -0.78 10.97 -14.93
CA GLU A 288 0.23 11.37 -15.92
C GLU A 288 1.67 11.12 -15.48
N HIS A 289 1.99 11.41 -14.21
CA HIS A 289 3.37 11.47 -13.73
C HIS A 289 3.79 10.27 -12.89
N VAL A 290 2.84 9.49 -12.36
CA VAL A 290 3.13 8.40 -11.42
C VAL A 290 2.52 7.08 -11.90
N VAL A 291 1.27 6.78 -11.55
CA VAL A 291 0.65 5.47 -11.73
C VAL A 291 0.28 5.13 -13.18
N GLY A 292 0.13 6.15 -14.03
CA GLY A 292 -0.12 5.95 -15.46
C GLY A 292 1.04 6.42 -16.34
N ALA A 293 2.18 6.79 -15.75
CA ALA A 293 3.37 7.19 -16.48
C ALA A 293 4.05 6.01 -17.15
N ALA A 294 4.70 6.26 -18.29
CA ALA A 294 5.43 5.24 -19.05
C ALA A 294 6.49 4.53 -18.19
N TRP A 295 7.25 5.30 -17.40
CA TRP A 295 8.32 4.77 -16.58
C TRP A 295 7.82 3.71 -15.61
N ASN A 296 6.67 3.98 -14.96
CA ASN A 296 6.09 3.11 -13.95
C ASN A 296 5.66 1.78 -14.57
N HIS A 297 4.96 1.83 -15.71
CA HIS A 297 4.52 0.63 -16.42
C HIS A 297 5.68 -0.24 -16.93
N ILE A 298 6.77 0.39 -17.39
CA ILE A 298 7.98 -0.31 -17.86
C ILE A 298 8.66 -1.02 -16.70
N VAL A 299 8.94 -0.31 -15.59
CA VAL A 299 9.63 -0.93 -14.45
C VAL A 299 8.78 -2.03 -13.80
N TYR A 300 7.45 -1.89 -13.78
CA TYR A 300 6.55 -2.95 -13.30
C TYR A 300 6.62 -4.21 -14.16
N ASN A 301 6.74 -4.07 -15.48
CA ASN A 301 6.96 -5.20 -16.38
C ASN A 301 8.31 -5.89 -16.10
N TRP A 302 9.39 -5.13 -15.95
CA TRP A 302 10.69 -5.71 -15.64
C TRP A 302 10.72 -6.38 -14.26
N MET A 303 10.00 -5.84 -13.28
CA MET A 303 9.87 -6.47 -11.97
C MET A 303 9.10 -7.79 -12.09
N ALA A 304 8.01 -7.81 -12.86
CA ALA A 304 7.26 -9.03 -13.12
C ALA A 304 8.11 -10.10 -13.83
N ASP A 305 8.94 -9.71 -14.80
CA ASP A 305 9.90 -10.60 -15.46
C ASP A 305 10.90 -11.20 -14.46
N ALA A 306 11.44 -10.38 -13.55
CA ALA A 306 12.35 -10.85 -12.51
C ALA A 306 11.67 -11.85 -11.56
N VAL A 307 10.42 -11.59 -11.15
CA VAL A 307 9.64 -12.50 -10.31
C VAL A 307 9.33 -13.81 -11.04
N ILE A 308 8.90 -13.74 -12.30
CA ILE A 308 8.62 -14.93 -13.12
C ILE A 308 9.88 -15.77 -13.30
N GLU A 309 11.03 -15.15 -13.53
CA GLU A 309 12.29 -15.87 -13.64
C GLU A 309 12.69 -16.52 -12.31
N ALA A 310 12.50 -15.82 -11.18
CA ALA A 310 12.72 -16.37 -9.85
C ALA A 310 11.85 -17.62 -9.58
N PHE A 311 10.62 -17.64 -10.09
CA PHE A 311 9.78 -18.84 -10.04
C PHE A 311 10.36 -19.99 -10.86
N LYS A 312 10.83 -19.72 -12.08
CA LYS A 312 11.37 -20.75 -12.99
C LYS A 312 12.65 -21.38 -12.45
N CYS A 313 13.54 -20.59 -11.88
CA CYS A 313 14.80 -21.10 -11.32
C CYS A 313 14.66 -21.61 -9.87
N GLY A 314 13.47 -21.50 -9.26
CA GLY A 314 13.18 -21.99 -7.93
C GLY A 314 13.74 -21.13 -6.79
N GLU A 315 14.24 -19.92 -7.07
CA GLU A 315 14.69 -18.97 -6.04
C GLU A 315 13.51 -18.36 -5.27
N LEU A 316 12.32 -18.34 -5.87
CA LEU A 316 11.10 -17.86 -5.25
C LEU A 316 9.94 -18.81 -5.55
N SER A 317 9.04 -19.02 -4.60
CA SER A 317 7.80 -19.77 -4.83
C SER A 317 6.61 -18.82 -5.08
N GLU A 318 5.64 -19.26 -5.87
CA GLU A 318 4.38 -18.51 -6.04
C GLU A 318 3.67 -18.27 -4.69
N HIS A 319 3.75 -19.23 -3.77
CA HIS A 319 3.17 -19.09 -2.43
C HIS A 319 3.85 -17.97 -1.65
N SER A 320 5.19 -17.93 -1.62
CA SER A 320 5.94 -16.85 -0.96
C SER A 320 5.58 -15.48 -1.54
N PHE A 321 5.46 -15.36 -2.86
CA PHE A 321 5.09 -14.10 -3.51
C PHE A 321 3.66 -13.64 -3.17
N LYS A 322 2.70 -14.58 -3.05
CA LYS A 322 1.30 -14.26 -2.73
C LYS A 322 1.07 -13.91 -1.26
N TYR A 323 1.74 -14.59 -0.34
CA TYR A 323 1.40 -14.54 1.09
C TYR A 323 2.45 -13.84 1.97
N SER A 324 3.65 -13.54 1.47
CA SER A 324 4.66 -12.77 2.20
C SER A 324 4.57 -11.26 1.93
N TYR A 325 5.64 -10.53 2.22
CA TYR A 325 5.76 -9.07 2.19
C TYR A 325 6.95 -8.61 1.35
N ASP A 326 6.97 -7.32 1.01
CA ASP A 326 7.84 -6.77 -0.04
C ASP A 326 9.34 -6.97 0.23
N LYS A 327 9.76 -6.78 1.49
CA LYS A 327 11.18 -6.75 1.85
C LYS A 327 11.86 -8.10 1.63
N GLU A 328 11.18 -9.19 1.95
CA GLU A 328 11.70 -10.54 1.76
C GLU A 328 11.92 -10.81 0.27
N ILE A 329 10.88 -10.57 -0.54
CA ILE A 329 10.92 -10.78 -1.99
C ILE A 329 11.97 -9.88 -2.65
N TRP A 330 12.04 -8.61 -2.24
CA TRP A 330 13.04 -7.66 -2.75
C TRP A 330 14.45 -8.14 -2.49
N ASN A 331 14.74 -8.62 -1.28
CA ASN A 331 16.06 -9.14 -0.93
C ASN A 331 16.41 -10.39 -1.74
N THR A 332 15.46 -11.32 -1.92
CA THR A 332 15.64 -12.50 -2.77
C THR A 332 16.04 -12.10 -4.19
N LEU A 333 15.29 -11.19 -4.82
CA LEU A 333 15.59 -10.74 -6.17
C LEU A 333 16.90 -9.95 -6.26
N ARG A 334 17.18 -9.09 -5.27
CA ARG A 334 18.36 -8.22 -5.26
C ARG A 334 19.67 -8.99 -5.06
N LEU A 335 19.62 -10.10 -4.31
CA LEU A 335 20.77 -10.95 -4.01
C LEU A 335 20.91 -12.16 -4.96
N SER A 336 19.96 -12.31 -5.89
CA SER A 336 19.99 -13.38 -6.88
C SER A 336 21.30 -13.38 -7.67
N LYS A 337 21.84 -14.57 -7.92
CA LYS A 337 22.99 -14.77 -8.83
C LYS A 337 22.56 -15.15 -10.24
N ASN A 338 21.26 -15.30 -10.48
CA ASN A 338 20.73 -15.53 -11.82
C ASN A 338 20.99 -14.27 -12.68
N PRO A 339 21.69 -14.38 -13.82
CA PRO A 339 22.03 -13.23 -14.67
C PRO A 339 20.80 -12.45 -15.17
N ILE A 340 19.70 -13.14 -15.46
CA ILE A 340 18.46 -12.52 -15.96
C ILE A 340 17.83 -11.67 -14.85
N ILE A 341 17.72 -12.22 -13.64
CA ILE A 341 17.16 -11.49 -12.49
C ILE A 341 18.05 -10.30 -12.14
N SER A 342 19.36 -10.52 -12.05
CA SER A 342 20.34 -9.47 -11.75
C SER A 342 20.28 -8.31 -12.76
N GLN A 343 20.23 -8.62 -14.05
CA GLN A 343 20.12 -7.62 -15.12
C GLN A 343 18.79 -6.86 -15.04
N SER A 344 17.67 -7.54 -14.78
CA SER A 344 16.36 -6.90 -14.60
C SER A 344 16.37 -5.94 -13.41
N ILE A 345 16.91 -6.34 -12.26
CA ILE A 345 17.04 -5.47 -11.09
C ILE A 345 17.97 -4.28 -11.38
N GLU A 346 19.07 -4.49 -12.09
CA GLU A 346 19.96 -3.39 -12.50
C GLU A 346 19.24 -2.39 -13.43
N LYS A 347 18.43 -2.87 -14.37
CA LYS A 347 17.60 -2.01 -15.24
C LYS A 347 16.59 -1.20 -14.43
N ILE A 348 15.91 -1.83 -13.47
CA ILE A 348 14.95 -1.19 -12.58
C ILE A 348 15.62 -0.09 -11.75
N MET A 349 16.80 -0.34 -11.19
CA MET A 349 17.55 0.65 -10.40
C MET A 349 18.08 1.82 -11.23
N THR A 350 18.26 1.65 -12.54
CA THR A 350 18.80 2.69 -13.44
C THR A 350 17.82 3.04 -14.57
N TYR A 351 16.52 2.87 -14.35
CA TYR A 351 15.53 3.03 -15.42
C TYR A 351 15.56 4.41 -16.12
N PRO A 352 15.92 5.55 -15.47
CA PRO A 352 15.94 6.85 -16.15
C PRO A 352 16.94 6.90 -17.31
N THR A 353 17.94 6.02 -17.34
CA THR A 353 18.94 5.94 -18.42
C THR A 353 18.56 4.92 -19.50
N CYS A 354 17.42 4.25 -19.39
CA CYS A 354 17.05 3.13 -20.27
C CYS A 354 16.04 3.48 -21.36
N PHE A 355 15.33 4.58 -21.24
CA PHE A 355 14.41 5.03 -22.30
C PHE A 355 14.23 6.54 -22.26
N LYS A 356 13.68 7.07 -23.36
CA LYS A 356 13.15 8.43 -23.43
C LYS A 356 11.76 8.42 -24.06
N LEU A 357 10.95 9.41 -23.72
CA LEU A 357 9.70 9.67 -24.42
C LEU A 357 10.03 10.35 -25.75
N CYS A 358 9.35 9.94 -26.83
CA CYS A 358 9.47 10.61 -28.11
C CYS A 358 8.23 11.44 -28.47
N SER A 359 8.48 12.47 -29.26
CA SER A 359 7.47 13.25 -29.97
C SER A 359 6.82 12.46 -31.10
N GLU A 360 5.71 12.98 -31.64
CA GLU A 360 4.97 12.32 -32.72
C GLU A 360 5.78 12.09 -34.01
N LYS A 361 6.83 12.91 -34.22
CA LYS A 361 7.66 12.90 -35.42
C LYS A 361 8.92 12.03 -35.28
N GLU A 362 9.21 11.55 -34.09
CA GLU A 362 10.37 10.70 -33.83
C GLU A 362 10.04 9.21 -34.02
N ASP A 363 11.05 8.48 -34.47
CA ASP A 363 11.06 7.02 -34.55
C ASP A 363 11.20 6.41 -33.15
N CYS A 364 10.21 5.60 -32.76
CA CYS A 364 10.06 5.02 -31.42
C CYS A 364 9.90 3.50 -31.52
N ASP A 365 10.32 2.80 -30.48
CA ASP A 365 10.31 1.33 -30.47
C ASP A 365 8.93 0.77 -30.11
N CYS A 366 8.18 1.46 -29.24
CA CYS A 366 6.83 1.04 -28.87
C CYS A 366 5.95 2.20 -28.38
N ILE A 367 4.66 1.88 -28.18
CA ILE A 367 3.68 2.72 -27.51
C ILE A 367 3.22 1.98 -26.26
N VAL A 368 3.40 2.60 -25.09
CA VAL A 368 2.98 2.07 -23.80
C VAL A 368 1.59 2.61 -23.47
N HIS A 369 0.60 1.74 -23.42
CA HIS A 369 -0.75 2.08 -22.99
C HIS A 369 -0.92 1.82 -21.49
N THR A 370 -1.44 2.82 -20.78
CA THR A 370 -1.74 2.73 -19.35
C THR A 370 -3.22 3.03 -19.10
N LYS A 371 -3.70 2.81 -17.87
CA LYS A 371 -5.09 3.09 -17.50
C LYS A 371 -5.26 4.54 -17.08
N PHE A 372 -6.27 5.19 -17.65
CA PHE A 372 -6.68 6.51 -17.20
C PHE A 372 -7.41 6.40 -15.85
N ARG A 373 -6.85 7.02 -14.80
CA ARG A 373 -7.40 7.01 -13.43
C ARG A 373 -7.90 8.38 -12.97
N GLY A 374 -8.19 9.28 -13.92
CA GLY A 374 -8.71 10.60 -13.62
C GLY A 374 -10.12 10.56 -13.04
N ILE A 375 -10.37 11.34 -11.99
CA ILE A 375 -11.64 11.38 -11.27
C ILE A 375 -12.49 12.55 -11.75
N ASN A 376 -13.80 12.35 -11.90
CA ASN A 376 -14.74 13.42 -12.21
C ASN A 376 -15.88 13.42 -11.19
N PRO A 377 -15.70 14.04 -10.02
CA PRO A 377 -16.63 13.87 -8.92
C PRO A 377 -17.92 14.67 -9.14
N LEU A 378 -19.01 14.22 -8.52
CA LEU A 378 -20.23 15.03 -8.40
C LEU A 378 -20.00 16.17 -7.42
N VAL A 379 -20.60 17.32 -7.72
CA VAL A 379 -20.61 18.49 -6.86
C VAL A 379 -22.04 18.99 -6.71
N ARG A 380 -22.43 19.32 -5.48
CA ARG A 380 -23.70 19.96 -5.17
C ARG A 380 -23.67 21.40 -5.65
N VAL A 381 -24.68 21.78 -6.42
CA VAL A 381 -24.86 23.12 -6.99
C VAL A 381 -26.23 23.64 -6.59
N GLU A 382 -26.23 24.79 -5.93
CA GLU A 382 -27.45 25.51 -5.58
C GLU A 382 -27.91 26.37 -6.77
N GLY A 383 -29.17 26.20 -7.14
CA GLY A 383 -29.85 26.98 -8.17
C GLY A 383 -30.41 28.29 -7.62
N ARG A 384 -30.72 29.23 -8.52
CA ARG A 384 -31.21 30.59 -8.18
C ARG A 384 -32.51 30.59 -7.36
N ASN A 385 -33.28 29.51 -7.40
CA ASN A 385 -34.55 29.39 -6.68
C ASN A 385 -34.44 28.47 -5.44
N GLY A 386 -33.22 28.22 -4.94
CA GLY A 386 -32.98 27.28 -3.82
C GLY A 386 -33.06 25.80 -4.21
N THR A 387 -33.17 25.49 -5.51
CA THR A 387 -33.16 24.10 -5.99
C THR A 387 -31.75 23.53 -5.91
N THR A 388 -31.60 22.35 -5.32
CA THR A 388 -30.31 21.64 -5.30
C THR A 388 -30.19 20.73 -6.52
N SER A 389 -29.04 20.77 -7.19
CA SER A 389 -28.69 19.84 -8.27
C SER A 389 -27.29 19.27 -8.07
N TYR A 390 -27.02 18.11 -8.64
CA TYR A 390 -25.67 17.50 -8.64
C TYR A 390 -25.14 17.50 -10.07
N LYS A 391 -23.92 18.02 -10.26
CA LYS A 391 -23.27 18.08 -11.56
C LYS A 391 -21.86 17.52 -11.47
N LEU A 392 -21.36 16.91 -12.55
CA LEU A 392 -19.95 16.52 -12.60
C LEU A 392 -19.08 17.77 -12.57
N LEU A 393 -17.90 17.66 -11.96
CA LEU A 393 -16.95 18.78 -11.87
C LEU A 393 -16.61 19.37 -13.25
N THR A 394 -16.48 18.52 -14.27
CA THR A 394 -16.23 18.97 -15.66
C THR A 394 -17.36 19.82 -16.25
N GLU A 395 -18.58 19.76 -15.71
CA GLU A 395 -19.71 20.58 -16.16
C GLU A 395 -19.68 21.99 -15.55
N VAL A 396 -19.03 22.16 -14.39
CA VAL A 396 -19.06 23.40 -13.62
C VAL A 396 -17.70 24.08 -13.47
N HIS A 397 -16.61 23.42 -13.84
CA HIS A 397 -15.25 23.94 -13.70
C HIS A 397 -14.43 23.81 -15.00
N SER A 398 -14.37 24.89 -15.78
CA SER A 398 -13.85 24.88 -17.16
C SER A 398 -12.36 24.54 -17.28
N ALA A 399 -11.50 25.03 -16.38
CA ALA A 399 -10.06 24.72 -16.41
C ALA A 399 -9.81 23.23 -16.14
N TYR A 400 -10.46 22.67 -15.13
CA TYR A 400 -10.47 21.24 -14.85
C TYR A 400 -10.95 20.40 -16.05
N LYS A 401 -12.05 20.80 -16.70
CA LYS A 401 -12.54 20.12 -17.91
C LYS A 401 -11.48 20.04 -19.01
N LYS A 402 -10.79 21.15 -19.28
CA LYS A 402 -9.71 21.18 -20.28
C LYS A 402 -8.60 20.20 -19.92
N GLU A 403 -8.20 20.18 -18.65
CA GLU A 403 -7.12 19.33 -18.18
C GLU A 403 -7.51 17.85 -18.15
N TYR A 404 -8.72 17.51 -17.69
CA TYR A 404 -9.25 16.15 -17.71
C TYR A 404 -9.23 15.57 -19.12
N ILE A 405 -9.73 16.33 -20.12
CA ILE A 405 -9.74 15.91 -21.52
C ILE A 405 -8.31 15.78 -22.08
N ARG A 406 -7.38 16.64 -21.66
CA ARG A 406 -5.97 16.56 -22.09
C ARG A 406 -5.33 15.26 -21.60
N VAL A 407 -5.44 14.97 -20.31
CA VAL A 407 -4.85 13.76 -19.71
C VAL A 407 -5.54 12.50 -20.24
N GLU A 408 -6.87 12.49 -20.38
CA GLU A 408 -7.60 11.37 -20.98
C GLU A 408 -7.10 11.07 -22.40
N LYS A 409 -6.90 12.10 -23.23
CA LYS A 409 -6.33 11.93 -24.58
C LYS A 409 -4.89 11.45 -24.56
N LEU A 410 -4.06 11.98 -23.65
CA LEU A 410 -2.67 11.54 -23.49
C LEU A 410 -2.61 10.03 -23.20
N ILE A 411 -3.36 9.57 -22.21
CA ILE A 411 -3.37 8.15 -21.83
C ILE A 411 -3.98 7.28 -22.93
N LYS A 412 -5.05 7.74 -23.58
CA LYS A 412 -5.66 7.04 -24.73
C LYS A 412 -4.68 6.87 -25.89
N ASN A 413 -3.90 7.91 -26.20
CA ASN A 413 -2.89 7.86 -27.27
C ASN A 413 -1.68 7.00 -26.87
N GLY A 414 -1.42 6.86 -25.57
CA GLY A 414 -0.30 6.11 -25.03
C GLY A 414 1.02 6.89 -25.08
N TRP A 415 2.02 6.35 -24.39
CA TRP A 415 3.35 6.94 -24.31
C TRP A 415 4.25 6.36 -25.38
N ARG A 416 4.76 7.20 -26.27
CA ARG A 416 5.73 6.77 -27.28
C ARG A 416 7.11 6.67 -26.64
N VAL A 417 7.71 5.49 -26.68
CA VAL A 417 8.95 5.19 -25.96
C VAL A 417 10.04 4.75 -26.94
N LYS A 418 11.24 5.30 -26.75
CA LYS A 418 12.46 4.81 -27.38
C LYS A 418 13.42 4.34 -26.30
N PHE A 419 13.82 3.08 -26.35
CA PHE A 419 14.83 2.51 -25.46
C PHE A 419 16.22 2.99 -25.88
N ILE A 420 17.05 3.31 -24.89
CA ILE A 420 18.37 3.90 -25.06
C ILE A 420 19.38 3.23 -24.14
N GLY A 421 20.66 3.55 -24.36
CA GLY A 421 21.75 2.99 -23.56
C GLY A 421 21.77 1.46 -23.63
N LYS A 422 21.94 0.81 -22.46
CA LYS A 422 21.99 -0.65 -22.35
C LYS A 422 20.68 -1.34 -22.74
N CYS A 423 19.56 -0.63 -22.67
CA CYS A 423 18.24 -1.18 -22.94
C CYS A 423 17.86 -1.18 -24.43
N ALA A 424 18.64 -0.54 -25.31
CA ALA A 424 18.31 -0.39 -26.74
C ALA A 424 18.42 -1.68 -27.58
N GLN A 425 19.20 -2.67 -27.13
CA GLN A 425 19.48 -3.89 -27.90
C GLN A 425 18.69 -5.12 -27.40
N GLU A 426 17.86 -4.94 -26.36
CA GLU A 426 17.12 -6.03 -25.74
C GLU A 426 15.68 -6.08 -26.27
N PRO A 427 15.13 -7.28 -26.56
CA PRO A 427 13.71 -7.43 -26.82
C PRO A 427 12.89 -6.93 -25.63
N GLN A 428 12.00 -5.98 -25.86
CA GLN A 428 11.16 -5.42 -24.82
C GLN A 428 9.79 -6.10 -24.85
N ASN A 429 9.52 -6.95 -23.85
CA ASN A 429 8.21 -7.56 -23.68
C ASN A 429 7.39 -6.72 -22.68
N ILE A 430 6.83 -5.62 -23.17
CA ILE A 430 5.95 -4.78 -22.35
C ILE A 430 4.54 -5.35 -22.44
N ARG A 431 4.08 -6.00 -21.37
CA ARG A 431 2.71 -6.52 -21.28
C ARG A 431 1.74 -5.36 -21.19
N ASP A 432 0.65 -5.45 -21.95
CA ASP A 432 -0.53 -4.63 -21.78
C ASP A 432 -1.34 -5.17 -20.58
N VAL A 433 -1.04 -4.66 -19.40
CA VAL A 433 -1.87 -4.90 -18.21
C VAL A 433 -2.79 -3.71 -18.06
N ILE A 434 -3.95 -3.78 -18.71
CA ILE A 434 -5.03 -2.83 -18.48
C ILE A 434 -5.83 -3.35 -17.27
N SER A 435 -5.30 -3.15 -16.05
CA SER A 435 -5.99 -3.49 -14.79
C SER A 435 -6.96 -2.40 -14.35
#